data_AF-A0A7M3ZYM7-F1
#
_entry.id   AF-A0A7M3ZYM7-F1
#
_cell.length_a   1.000
_cell.length_b   1.000
_cell.length_c   1.000
_cell.angle_alpha   90.00
_cell.angle_beta   90.00
_cell.angle_gamma   90.00
#
_symmetry.space_group_name_H-M   'P 1'
#
loop_
_entity.id
_entity.type
_entity.pdbx_description
1 polymer ?
#
loop_
_entity_poly.entity_id
_entity_poly.type
_entity_poly.pdbx_seq_one_letter_code
_entity_poly.pdbx_strand_id
1 'polypeptide(L)'
;MQARALFLSLMVVTLSLSGCFGEAEVVEAPEVVVEENARVFVTDRNGVSLGTTPLDMTFQFSDVGETGKEPSIGITSSGCIFFIAMEKVMRSCDGGLTWEETQDPVMCSPTTSDPYGWVDPITDRVFGVQM
;
A
#
# COMPACT_ATOMS: atom_id res chain seq x y z
N MET A 1 10.94 13.45 81.45
CA MET A 1 10.16 12.49 80.62
C MET A 1 9.33 13.16 79.52
N GLN A 2 8.81 14.38 79.74
CA GLN A 2 7.98 15.10 78.77
C GLN A 2 8.69 15.42 77.43
N ALA A 3 9.97 15.83 77.45
CA ALA A 3 10.72 16.11 76.22
C ALA A 3 10.92 14.88 75.32
N ARG A 4 11.05 13.69 75.91
CA ARG A 4 11.18 12.43 75.15
C ARG A 4 9.86 12.03 74.50
N ALA A 5 8.74 12.28 75.17
CA ALA A 5 7.41 12.03 74.62
C ALA A 5 7.09 12.96 73.44
N LEU A 6 7.47 14.25 73.55
CA LEU A 6 7.31 15.22 72.47
C LEU A 6 8.14 14.86 71.23
N PHE A 7 9.38 14.39 71.43
CA PHE A 7 10.25 13.97 70.33
C PHE A 7 9.69 12.74 69.60
N LEU A 8 9.17 11.76 70.36
CA LEU A 8 8.52 10.58 69.79
C LEU A 8 7.25 10.94 69.02
N SER A 9 6.41 11.84 69.53
CA SER A 9 5.22 12.29 68.81
C SER A 9 5.56 13.00 67.50
N LEU A 10 6.62 13.82 67.49
CA LEU A 10 7.06 14.51 66.28
C LEU A 10 7.58 13.54 65.22
N MET A 11 8.31 12.50 65.63
CA MET A 11 8.78 11.44 64.73
C MET A 11 7.62 10.69 64.09
N VAL A 12 6.61 10.30 64.88
CA VAL A 12 5.44 9.55 64.35
C VAL A 12 4.65 10.39 63.35
N VAL A 13 4.46 11.69 63.62
CA VAL A 13 3.76 12.59 62.71
C VAL A 13 4.53 12.77 61.40
N THR A 14 5.85 13.00 61.47
CA THR A 14 6.67 13.24 60.27
C THR A 14 6.81 12.01 59.36
N LEU A 15 6.89 10.81 59.93
CA LEU A 15 6.88 9.54 59.18
C LEU A 15 5.54 9.29 58.47
N SER A 16 4.43 9.77 59.03
CA SER A 16 3.09 9.64 58.41
C SER A 16 2.91 10.56 57.21
N LEU A 17 3.66 11.68 57.16
CA LEU A 17 3.57 12.69 56.11
C LEU A 17 4.49 12.40 54.91
N SER A 18 5.48 11.50 55.03
CA SER A 18 6.42 11.21 53.94
C SER A 18 5.79 10.50 52.75
N GLY A 19 4.61 9.90 52.91
CA GLY A 19 3.84 9.28 51.83
C GLY A 19 2.87 10.23 51.11
N CYS A 20 2.69 11.47 51.60
CA CYS A 20 1.72 12.43 51.05
C CYS A 20 2.36 13.44 50.08
N PHE A 21 3.69 13.52 50.04
CA PHE A 21 4.46 14.43 49.17
C PHE A 21 5.30 13.66 48.14
N GLY A 22 4.80 12.52 47.65
CA GLY A 22 5.38 11.82 46.52
C GLY A 22 5.09 12.57 45.22
N GLU A 23 6.12 12.71 44.38
CA GLU A 23 6.00 13.26 43.03
C GLU A 23 4.92 12.50 42.25
N ALA A 24 4.12 13.22 41.43
CA ALA A 24 3.05 12.61 40.66
C ALA A 24 3.64 11.45 39.84
N GLU A 25 3.14 10.24 40.10
CA GLU A 25 3.56 9.02 39.42
C GLU A 25 3.44 9.29 37.92
N VAL A 26 4.60 9.34 37.24
CA VAL A 26 4.66 9.51 35.79
C VAL A 26 4.04 8.25 35.21
N VAL A 27 2.74 8.33 34.90
CA VAL A 27 2.03 7.29 34.17
C VAL A 27 2.69 7.23 32.80
N GLU A 28 3.65 6.31 32.63
CA GLU A 28 4.20 6.01 31.31
C GLU A 28 3.02 5.63 30.42
N ALA A 29 2.80 6.46 29.38
CA ALA A 29 1.81 6.16 28.38
C ALA A 29 2.14 4.78 27.80
N PRO A 30 1.16 3.87 27.67
CA PRO A 30 1.43 2.54 27.13
C PRO A 30 2.05 2.68 25.74
N GLU A 31 3.23 2.09 25.54
CA GLU A 31 3.82 1.97 24.21
C GLU A 31 2.81 1.28 23.31
N VAL A 32 2.39 1.97 22.25
CA VAL A 32 1.52 1.40 21.23
C VAL A 32 2.35 0.37 20.47
N VAL A 33 2.26 -0.89 20.88
CA VAL A 33 2.78 -2.03 20.12
C VAL A 33 1.97 -2.08 18.84
N VAL A 34 2.54 -1.57 17.74
CA VAL A 34 1.97 -1.74 16.41
C VAL A 34 1.99 -3.24 16.13
N GLU A 35 0.82 -3.90 16.20
CA GLU A 35 0.72 -5.29 15.74
C GLU A 35 1.12 -5.32 14.27
N GLU A 36 2.28 -5.91 13.98
CA GLU A 36 2.66 -6.27 12.61
C GLU A 36 1.59 -7.22 12.08
N ASN A 37 0.74 -6.70 11.19
CA ASN A 37 -0.31 -7.47 10.57
C ASN A 37 0.36 -8.53 9.68
N ALA A 38 0.61 -9.73 10.21
CA ALA A 38 1.45 -10.77 9.61
C ALA A 38 1.02 -11.23 8.19
N ARG A 39 -0.13 -10.75 7.71
CA ARG A 39 -0.67 -11.00 6.36
C ARG A 39 -0.17 -9.99 5.31
N VAL A 40 0.38 -8.86 5.73
CA VAL A 40 0.83 -7.79 4.83
C VAL A 40 2.30 -7.52 5.10
N PHE A 41 3.13 -7.72 4.08
CA PHE A 41 4.58 -7.57 4.19
C PHE A 41 5.15 -7.02 2.89
N VAL A 42 6.28 -6.32 2.99
CA VAL A 42 6.99 -5.75 1.85
C VAL A 42 8.28 -6.52 1.64
N THR A 43 8.54 -6.98 0.42
CA THR A 43 9.76 -7.70 0.07
C THR A 43 10.64 -6.92 -0.90
N ASP A 44 11.93 -7.24 -0.90
CA ASP A 44 12.84 -6.86 -1.97
C ASP A 44 12.63 -7.73 -3.23
N ARG A 45 13.46 -7.50 -4.26
CA ARG A 45 13.43 -8.27 -5.51
C ARG A 45 13.74 -9.77 -5.36
N ASN A 46 14.31 -10.17 -4.23
CA ASN A 46 14.67 -11.56 -3.93
C ASN A 46 13.66 -12.22 -2.98
N GLY A 47 12.59 -11.52 -2.59
CA GLY A 47 11.59 -12.02 -1.66
C GLY A 47 11.97 -11.87 -0.19
N VAL A 48 13.03 -11.12 0.15
CA VAL A 48 13.45 -10.88 1.52
C VAL A 48 12.56 -9.79 2.14
N SER A 49 12.01 -10.06 3.32
CA SER A 49 11.20 -9.09 4.06
C SER A 49 12.02 -7.85 4.43
N LEU A 50 11.46 -6.67 4.19
CA LEU A 50 12.10 -5.38 4.47
C LEU A 50 11.64 -4.75 5.79
N GLY A 51 10.62 -5.29 6.45
CA GLY A 51 10.10 -4.73 7.71
C GLY A 51 9.57 -3.29 7.60
N THR A 52 9.28 -2.83 6.38
CA THR A 52 8.77 -1.48 6.12
C THR A 52 7.25 -1.50 5.94
N THR A 53 6.61 -0.36 6.17
CA THR A 53 5.19 -0.18 5.88
C THR A 53 4.94 -0.31 4.38
N PRO A 54 3.86 -1.01 3.96
CA PRO A 54 3.42 -1.04 2.57
C PRO A 54 3.17 0.36 2.02
N LEU A 55 3.36 0.50 0.71
CA LEU A 55 2.94 1.70 0.01
C LEU A 55 1.44 1.89 0.18
N ASP A 56 1.02 3.11 0.55
CA ASP A 56 -0.39 3.46 0.58
C ASP A 56 -0.93 3.48 -0.86
N MET A 57 -1.83 2.55 -1.17
CA MET A 57 -2.34 2.32 -2.51
C MET A 57 -3.84 2.09 -2.45
N THR A 58 -4.57 2.69 -3.40
CA THR A 58 -5.97 2.40 -3.64
C THR A 58 -6.10 1.55 -4.88
N PHE A 59 -6.70 0.37 -4.75
CA PHE A 59 -7.02 -0.48 -5.88
C PHE A 59 -8.34 -0.03 -6.50
N GLN A 60 -8.38 0.07 -7.81
CA GLN A 60 -9.57 0.41 -8.57
C GLN A 60 -9.95 -0.75 -9.48
N PHE A 61 -11.24 -1.01 -9.58
CA PHE A 61 -11.81 -1.94 -10.54
C PHE A 61 -12.48 -1.12 -11.64
N SER A 62 -12.05 -1.33 -12.87
CA SER A 62 -12.60 -0.66 -14.04
C SER A 62 -12.98 -1.69 -15.08
N ASP A 63 -14.20 -1.57 -15.58
CA ASP A 63 -14.64 -2.39 -16.70
C ASP A 63 -14.09 -1.77 -17.99
N VAL A 64 -13.26 -2.55 -18.69
CA VAL A 64 -12.62 -2.14 -19.94
C VAL A 64 -13.61 -2.17 -21.11
N GLY A 65 -14.80 -2.77 -20.91
CA GLY A 65 -15.84 -2.91 -21.94
C GLY A 65 -15.70 -4.18 -22.79
N GLU A 66 -14.65 -4.98 -22.58
CA GLU A 66 -14.39 -6.20 -23.34
C GLU A 66 -14.31 -7.44 -22.45
N THR A 67 -15.17 -8.41 -22.72
CA THR A 67 -15.12 -9.74 -22.11
C THR A 67 -14.22 -10.66 -22.95
N GLY A 68 -12.97 -10.28 -23.10
CA GLY A 68 -12.01 -11.00 -23.94
C GLY A 68 -11.23 -12.06 -23.15
N LYS A 69 -10.94 -13.19 -23.79
CA LYS A 69 -9.90 -14.12 -23.30
C LYS A 69 -8.54 -13.57 -23.70
N GLU A 70 -7.49 -14.08 -23.05
CA GLU A 70 -6.08 -13.85 -23.46
C GLU A 70 -5.63 -12.38 -23.32
N PRO A 71 -5.75 -11.77 -22.12
CA PRO A 71 -5.39 -10.36 -21.94
C PRO A 71 -3.88 -10.15 -21.93
N SER A 72 -3.44 -9.09 -22.61
CA SER A 72 -2.11 -8.50 -22.42
C SER A 72 -2.22 -7.02 -22.07
N ILE A 73 -1.28 -6.54 -21.26
CA ILE A 73 -1.25 -5.15 -20.78
C ILE A 73 0.13 -4.54 -20.98
N GLY A 74 0.15 -3.30 -21.46
CA GLY A 74 1.34 -2.48 -21.62
C GLY A 74 1.14 -1.10 -21.04
N ILE A 75 2.21 -0.49 -20.52
CA ILE A 75 2.18 0.87 -19.97
C ILE A 75 3.32 1.64 -20.63
N THR A 76 2.96 2.74 -21.27
CA THR A 76 3.93 3.68 -21.88
C THR A 76 4.61 4.54 -20.83
N SER A 77 5.71 5.20 -21.20
CA SER A 77 6.43 6.13 -20.34
C SER A 77 5.54 7.28 -19.83
N SER A 78 4.52 7.65 -20.60
CA SER A 78 3.53 8.67 -20.24
C SER A 78 2.51 8.22 -19.18
N GLY A 79 2.47 6.92 -18.87
CA GLY A 79 1.48 6.33 -17.98
C GLY A 79 0.17 5.92 -18.68
N CYS A 80 0.05 6.11 -20.00
CA CYS A 80 -1.06 5.54 -20.75
C CYS A 80 -0.95 4.01 -20.79
N ILE A 81 -2.06 3.35 -20.49
CA ILE A 81 -2.25 1.91 -20.41
C ILE A 81 -2.89 1.43 -21.69
N PHE A 82 -2.39 0.33 -22.24
CA PHE A 82 -2.95 -0.37 -23.38
C PHE A 82 -3.31 -1.78 -22.93
N PHE A 83 -4.55 -2.17 -23.20
CA PHE A 83 -5.08 -3.48 -22.93
C PHE A 83 -5.47 -4.10 -24.28
N ILE A 84 -4.93 -5.28 -24.56
CA ILE A 84 -5.26 -6.04 -25.77
C ILE A 84 -5.94 -7.32 -25.33
N ALA A 85 -7.14 -7.54 -25.85
CA ALA A 85 -7.85 -8.80 -25.69
C ALA A 85 -8.60 -9.10 -26.98
N MET A 86 -8.49 -10.37 -27.41
CA MET A 86 -8.97 -10.80 -28.71
C MET A 86 -8.51 -9.84 -29.84
N GLU A 87 -9.43 -9.37 -30.67
CA GLU A 87 -9.16 -8.48 -31.78
C GLU A 87 -9.08 -6.99 -31.42
N LYS A 88 -9.27 -6.60 -30.15
CA LYS A 88 -9.40 -5.19 -29.75
C LYS A 88 -8.22 -4.66 -28.94
N VAL A 89 -7.90 -3.39 -29.18
CA VAL A 89 -6.93 -2.61 -28.39
C VAL A 89 -7.64 -1.45 -27.70
N MET A 90 -7.71 -1.54 -26.38
CA MET A 90 -8.29 -0.55 -25.49
C MET A 90 -7.18 0.30 -24.85
N ARG A 91 -7.40 1.61 -24.74
CA ARG A 91 -6.43 2.55 -24.20
C ARG A 91 -7.06 3.38 -23.08
N SER A 92 -6.28 3.63 -22.04
CA SER A 92 -6.60 4.58 -20.97
C SER A 92 -5.40 5.49 -20.71
N CYS A 93 -5.64 6.78 -20.52
CA CYS A 93 -4.61 7.75 -20.10
C CYS A 93 -4.98 8.50 -18.82
N ASP A 94 -6.01 8.03 -18.12
CA ASP A 94 -6.51 8.58 -16.86
C ASP A 94 -6.35 7.59 -15.69
N GLY A 95 -5.36 6.70 -15.80
CA GLY A 95 -5.06 5.71 -14.76
C GLY A 95 -6.01 4.51 -14.75
N GLY A 96 -6.68 4.22 -15.86
CA GLY A 96 -7.62 3.11 -15.99
C GLY A 96 -9.06 3.46 -15.64
N LEU A 97 -9.41 4.73 -15.48
CA LEU A 97 -10.77 5.16 -15.14
C LEU A 97 -11.71 5.08 -16.35
N THR A 98 -11.24 5.50 -17.52
CA THR A 98 -11.97 5.41 -18.78
C THR A 98 -11.14 4.74 -19.86
N TRP A 99 -11.82 4.08 -20.79
CA TRP A 99 -11.21 3.28 -21.85
C TRP A 99 -11.80 3.65 -23.20
N GLU A 100 -10.94 3.77 -24.20
CA GLU A 100 -11.30 4.00 -25.60
C GLU A 100 -10.72 2.90 -26.48
N GLU A 101 -11.48 2.45 -27.48
CA GLU A 101 -10.97 1.56 -28.54
C GLU A 101 -10.11 2.40 -29.50
N THR A 102 -8.86 1.99 -29.69
CA THR A 102 -7.87 2.77 -30.48
C THR A 102 -7.40 2.08 -31.74
N GLN A 103 -7.89 0.87 -31.99
CA GLN A 103 -7.54 0.11 -33.17
C GLN A 103 -8.25 0.64 -34.40
N ASP A 104 -7.55 0.63 -35.54
CA ASP A 104 -8.17 0.82 -36.85
C ASP A 104 -8.98 -0.43 -37.19
N PRO A 105 -10.31 -0.34 -37.41
CA PRO A 105 -11.17 -1.48 -37.73
C PRO A 105 -10.72 -2.29 -38.95
N VAL A 106 -9.97 -1.67 -39.88
CA VAL A 106 -9.46 -2.33 -41.10
C VAL A 106 -8.18 -3.12 -40.81
N MET A 107 -7.47 -2.78 -39.74
CA MET A 107 -6.23 -3.42 -39.31
C MET A 107 -6.46 -4.49 -38.22
N CYS A 108 -7.72 -4.82 -37.93
CA CYS A 108 -8.05 -5.93 -37.04
C CYS A 108 -7.74 -7.27 -37.71
N SER A 109 -7.04 -8.16 -36.99
CA SER A 109 -6.89 -9.54 -37.43
C SER A 109 -8.26 -10.23 -37.52
N PRO A 110 -8.54 -11.00 -38.57
CA PRO A 110 -9.80 -11.75 -38.70
C PRO A 110 -9.87 -12.93 -37.71
N THR A 111 -8.76 -13.28 -37.07
CA THR A 111 -8.64 -14.34 -36.06
C THR A 111 -7.87 -13.83 -34.85
N THR A 112 -8.11 -14.45 -33.70
CA THR A 112 -7.32 -14.23 -32.48
C THR A 112 -6.76 -15.56 -31.99
N SER A 113 -5.47 -15.57 -31.69
CA SER A 113 -4.75 -16.64 -31.01
C SER A 113 -3.69 -16.03 -30.10
N ASP A 114 -4.05 -15.75 -28.85
CA ASP A 114 -3.16 -15.22 -27.81
C ASP A 114 -2.45 -13.91 -28.19
N PRO A 115 -3.17 -12.78 -28.28
CA PRO A 115 -2.58 -11.51 -28.67
C PRO A 115 -1.50 -11.05 -27.69
N TYR A 116 -0.35 -10.64 -28.22
CA TYR A 116 0.77 -10.15 -27.43
C TYR A 116 1.02 -8.66 -27.67
N GLY A 117 0.74 -7.85 -26.65
CA GLY A 117 1.11 -6.44 -26.60
C GLY A 117 2.52 -6.22 -26.07
N TRP A 118 3.27 -5.33 -26.70
CA TRP A 118 4.58 -4.87 -26.24
C TRP A 118 4.72 -3.35 -26.37
N VAL A 119 5.29 -2.73 -25.34
CA VAL A 119 5.69 -1.33 -25.37
C VAL A 119 7.21 -1.29 -25.49
N ASP A 120 7.72 -0.67 -26.55
CA ASP A 120 9.15 -0.46 -26.73
C ASP A 120 9.68 0.55 -25.69
N PRO A 121 10.55 0.13 -24.75
CA PRO A 121 11.07 1.03 -23.73
C PRO A 121 11.98 2.14 -24.28
N ILE A 122 12.45 2.03 -25.53
CA ILE A 122 13.33 3.02 -26.16
C ILE A 122 12.50 4.08 -26.91
N THR A 123 11.51 3.64 -27.70
CA THR A 123 10.74 4.53 -28.58
C THR A 123 9.32 4.82 -28.12
N ASP A 124 8.87 4.18 -27.04
CA ASP A 124 7.53 4.27 -26.46
C ASP A 124 6.41 3.85 -27.43
N ARG A 125 6.77 3.12 -28.49
CA ARG A 125 5.83 2.59 -29.46
C ARG A 125 5.15 1.34 -28.94
N VAL A 126 3.86 1.24 -29.21
CA VAL A 126 3.05 0.07 -28.89
C VAL A 126 2.99 -0.84 -30.11
N PHE A 127 3.33 -2.11 -29.93
CA PHE A 127 3.23 -3.15 -30.92
C PHE A 127 2.24 -4.21 -30.43
N GLY A 128 1.41 -4.70 -31.33
CA GLY A 128 0.55 -5.84 -31.09
C GLY A 128 0.85 -6.92 -32.11
N VAL A 129 1.06 -8.15 -31.66
CA VAL A 129 1.06 -9.33 -32.52
C VAL A 129 -0.27 -10.04 -32.30
N GLN A 130 -1.08 -10.11 -33.35
CA GLN A 130 -2.25 -10.98 -33.43
C GLN A 130 -1.86 -12.16 -34.32
N MET A 131 -1.99 -13.38 -33.79
CA MET A 131 -1.76 -14.64 -34.53
C MET A 131 -3.10 -15.31 -34.86
#